data_AF-A0A2W6X6Q7-F1
#
_entry.id   AF-A0A2W6X6Q7-F1
#
_cell.length_a   1.000
_cell.length_b   1.000
_cell.length_c   1.000
_cell.angle_alpha   90.00
_cell.angle_beta   90.00
_cell.angle_gamma   90.00
#
_symmetry.space_group_name_H-M   'P 1'
#
loop_
_entity.id
_entity.type
_entity.pdbx_description
1 polymer ?
#
loop_
_entity_poly.entity_id
_entity_poly.type
_entity_poly.pdbx_seq_one_letter_code
_entity_poly.pdbx_strand_id
1 'polypeptide(L)'
;MEGDPAALNATDGFTPQTISANRGPVYEFMGRLLAQHSTQNAKRTKTRWTELRLWETPAGAWVVEHVGCSDDDGHVDIADVAVFPRHKVGREFAVMDTLEWSYAARALASKMKWDLKVRVE
;
A
#
# COMPACT_ATOMS: atom_id res chain seq x y z
N MET A 1 -30.87 -17.61 5.38
CA MET A 1 -30.11 -17.22 6.58
C MET A 1 -28.86 -16.52 6.06
N GLU A 2 -29.02 -15.25 5.64
CA GLU A 2 -27.91 -14.42 5.17
C GLU A 2 -27.23 -13.86 6.42
N GLY A 3 -25.99 -14.30 6.66
CA GLY A 3 -25.14 -13.69 7.67
C GLY A 3 -24.65 -12.34 7.15
N ASP A 4 -24.86 -11.30 7.95
CA ASP A 4 -24.38 -9.95 7.68
C ASP A 4 -22.84 -9.95 7.50
N PRO A 5 -22.30 -9.67 6.30
CA PRO A 5 -20.86 -9.70 6.04
C PRO A 5 -20.08 -8.65 6.84
N ALA A 6 -20.77 -7.67 7.44
CA ALA A 6 -20.16 -6.65 8.29
C ALA A 6 -19.69 -7.21 9.65
N ALA A 7 -20.31 -8.29 10.14
CA ALA A 7 -20.06 -8.80 11.50
C ALA A 7 -18.79 -9.66 11.64
N LEU A 8 -18.15 -10.07 10.55
CA LEU A 8 -17.03 -11.04 10.58
C LEU A 8 -15.62 -10.41 10.73
N ASN A 9 -15.47 -9.09 10.63
CA ASN A 9 -14.16 -8.50 10.30
C ASN A 9 -13.43 -7.70 11.39
N ALA A 10 -14.05 -7.39 12.53
CA ALA A 10 -13.39 -6.59 13.57
C ALA A 10 -12.37 -7.38 14.41
N THR A 11 -12.40 -8.71 14.37
CA THR A 11 -11.69 -9.59 15.32
C THR A 11 -10.24 -9.92 14.96
N ASP A 12 -9.81 -9.70 13.71
CA ASP A 12 -8.47 -10.10 13.21
C ASP A 12 -7.55 -8.90 12.84
N GLY A 13 -7.91 -7.70 13.26
CA GLY A 13 -7.14 -6.47 12.97
C GLY A 13 -7.34 -5.92 11.55
N PHE A 14 -8.40 -6.34 10.86
CA PHE A 14 -8.85 -5.74 9.61
C PHE A 14 -9.79 -4.57 9.90
N THR A 15 -9.53 -3.43 9.26
CA THR A 15 -10.37 -2.23 9.38
C THR A 15 -10.85 -1.79 7.99
N PRO A 16 -12.01 -1.14 7.88
CA PRO A 16 -12.47 -0.60 6.60
C PRO A 16 -11.48 0.44 6.09
N GLN A 17 -11.10 0.33 4.83
CA GLN A 17 -10.21 1.24 4.11
C GLN A 17 -10.94 1.79 2.88
N THR A 18 -10.75 3.07 2.62
CA THR A 18 -11.22 3.76 1.41
C THR A 18 -10.05 4.52 0.82
N ILE A 19 -9.68 4.23 -0.42
CA ILE A 19 -8.60 4.91 -1.14
C ILE A 19 -9.12 5.48 -2.44
N SER A 20 -9.08 6.80 -2.58
CA SER A 20 -9.41 7.50 -3.83
C SER A 20 -8.19 7.55 -4.72
N ALA A 21 -8.10 6.61 -5.67
CA ALA A 21 -6.99 6.58 -6.61
C ALA A 21 -7.08 7.75 -7.61
N ASN A 22 -5.93 8.34 -7.95
CA ASN A 22 -5.76 9.35 -8.97
C ASN A 22 -6.24 8.86 -10.34
N ARG A 23 -5.94 7.59 -10.63
CA ARG A 23 -6.38 6.91 -11.85
C ARG A 23 -7.09 5.62 -11.47
N GLY A 24 -8.38 5.55 -11.80
CA GLY A 24 -9.20 4.37 -11.58
C GLY A 24 -10.34 4.58 -10.59
N PRO A 25 -10.90 3.49 -10.04
CA PRO A 25 -12.01 3.56 -9.11
C PRO A 25 -11.56 3.98 -7.71
N VAL A 26 -12.54 4.32 -6.86
CA VAL A 26 -12.34 4.33 -5.40
C VAL A 26 -12.25 2.88 -4.94
N TYR A 27 -11.23 2.57 -4.13
CA TYR A 27 -11.02 1.25 -3.56
C TYR A 27 -11.58 1.20 -2.16
N GLU A 28 -12.64 0.40 -1.95
CA GLU A 28 -13.22 0.13 -0.63
C GLU A 28 -12.98 -1.33 -0.26
N PHE A 29 -12.31 -1.58 0.87
CA PHE A 29 -11.98 -2.95 1.29
C PHE A 29 -11.73 -3.04 2.80
N MET A 30 -11.84 -4.24 3.37
CA MET A 30 -11.31 -4.53 4.71
C MET A 30 -9.81 -4.80 4.60
N GLY A 31 -8.99 -4.04 5.32
CA GLY A 31 -7.54 -4.10 5.22
C GLY A 31 -6.86 -4.18 6.58
N ARG A 32 -5.82 -5.00 6.69
CA ARG A 32 -4.85 -5.01 7.79
C ARG A 32 -3.52 -4.48 7.27
N LEU A 33 -2.97 -3.45 7.91
CA LEU A 33 -1.70 -2.86 7.49
C LEU A 33 -0.56 -3.85 7.76
N LEU A 34 0.18 -4.21 6.72
CA LEU A 34 1.39 -5.05 6.83
C LEU A 34 2.64 -4.21 7.02
N ALA A 35 2.79 -3.16 6.20
CA ALA A 35 3.89 -2.23 6.30
C ALA A 35 3.51 -0.86 5.73
N GLN A 36 4.19 0.16 6.23
CA GLN A 36 4.14 1.51 5.67
C GLN A 36 5.52 2.16 5.67
N HIS A 37 5.75 3.07 4.74
CA HIS A 37 6.96 3.88 4.69
C HIS A 37 6.64 5.30 4.21
N SER A 38 7.15 6.29 4.93
CA SER A 38 7.08 7.69 4.56
C SER A 38 8.47 8.20 4.20
N THR A 39 8.58 8.95 3.12
CA THR A 39 9.78 9.73 2.82
C THR A 39 9.79 11.09 3.52
N GLN A 40 8.72 11.46 4.25
CA GLN A 40 8.69 12.63 5.13
C GLN A 40 9.74 12.46 6.22
N ASN A 41 10.44 13.55 6.56
CA ASN A 41 11.39 13.49 7.66
C ASN A 41 10.67 13.54 9.03
N ALA A 42 11.35 13.09 10.08
CA ALA A 42 10.76 13.08 11.43
C ALA A 42 10.33 14.48 11.91
N LYS A 43 10.96 15.53 11.40
CA LYS A 43 10.65 16.93 11.72
C LYS A 43 9.50 17.51 10.87
N ARG A 44 8.94 16.74 9.92
CA ARG A 44 7.88 17.13 8.99
C ARG A 44 8.13 18.44 8.26
N THR A 45 9.32 18.60 7.70
CA THR A 45 9.72 19.85 7.02
C THR A 45 9.72 19.74 5.49
N LYS A 46 9.44 18.57 4.91
CA LYS A 46 9.34 18.46 3.45
C LYS A 46 7.96 18.90 3.01
N THR A 47 7.90 19.83 2.07
CA THR A 47 6.64 20.26 1.45
C THR A 47 6.08 19.21 0.50
N ARG A 48 6.91 18.28 0.01
CA ARG A 48 6.50 17.15 -0.84
C ARG A 48 7.16 15.88 -0.36
N TRP A 49 6.39 14.80 -0.28
CA TRP A 49 6.88 13.49 0.13
C TRP A 49 6.03 12.38 -0.47
N THR A 50 6.40 11.16 -0.14
CA THR A 50 5.74 9.95 -0.60
C THR A 50 5.35 9.11 0.60
N GLU A 51 4.11 8.63 0.62
CA GLU A 51 3.64 7.60 1.54
C GLU A 51 3.44 6.30 0.76
N LEU A 52 3.95 5.21 1.31
CA LEU A 52 3.72 3.85 0.82
C LEU A 52 3.01 3.05 1.88
N ARG A 53 1.94 2.35 1.51
CA ARG A 53 1.25 1.41 2.40
C ARG A 53 1.00 0.10 1.68
N LEU A 54 1.22 -1.00 2.39
CA LEU A 54 0.89 -2.35 1.95
C LEU A 54 -0.10 -2.94 2.94
N TRP A 55 -1.26 -3.30 2.42
CA TRP A 55 -2.36 -3.88 3.17
C TRP A 55 -2.58 -5.33 2.76
N GLU A 56 -3.09 -6.12 3.70
CA GLU A 56 -3.65 -7.45 3.43
C GLU A 56 -5.17 -7.39 3.61
N THR A 57 -5.90 -8.05 2.71
CA THR A 57 -7.35 -8.27 2.84
C THR A 57 -7.64 -9.58 3.56
N PRO A 58 -8.86 -9.81 4.10
CA PRO A 58 -9.23 -11.10 4.71
C PRO A 58 -9.04 -12.30 3.75
N ALA A 59 -9.16 -12.08 2.44
CA ALA A 59 -8.92 -13.09 1.42
C ALA A 59 -7.41 -13.34 1.13
N GLY A 60 -6.51 -12.62 1.79
CA GLY A 60 -5.05 -12.70 1.64
C GLY A 60 -4.52 -12.00 0.39
N ALA A 61 -5.34 -11.23 -0.33
CA ALA A 61 -4.86 -10.35 -1.39
C ALA A 61 -4.13 -9.15 -0.78
N TRP A 62 -3.13 -8.66 -1.49
CA TRP A 62 -2.38 -7.46 -1.10
C TRP A 62 -2.87 -6.25 -1.85
N VAL A 63 -3.00 -5.12 -1.15
CA VAL A 63 -3.28 -3.82 -1.75
C VAL A 63 -2.09 -2.92 -1.46
N VAL A 64 -1.44 -2.43 -2.52
CA VAL A 64 -0.38 -1.45 -2.42
C VAL A 64 -0.94 -0.09 -2.76
N GLU A 65 -0.63 0.88 -1.92
CA GLU A 65 -0.95 2.27 -2.10
C GLU A 65 0.35 3.07 -2.15
N HIS A 66 0.46 3.93 -3.17
CA HIS A 66 1.53 4.89 -3.34
C HIS A 66 0.93 6.29 -3.43
N VAL A 67 1.21 7.13 -2.45
CA VAL A 67 0.67 8.49 -2.39
C VAL A 67 1.78 9.50 -2.55
N GLY A 68 1.68 10.34 -3.57
CA GLY A 68 2.43 11.59 -3.65
C GLY A 68 1.71 12.65 -2.83
N CYS A 69 2.34 13.11 -1.75
CA CYS A 69 1.77 14.09 -0.82
C CYS A 69 2.41 15.47 -1.01
N SER A 70 1.63 16.52 -0.77
CA SER A 70 2.10 17.90 -0.88
C SER A 70 1.38 18.83 0.10
N ASP A 71 2.14 19.69 0.80
CA ASP A 71 1.60 20.78 1.64
C ASP A 71 1.46 22.10 0.86
N ASP A 72 1.71 22.09 -0.45
CA ASP A 72 1.61 23.28 -1.30
C ASP A 72 0.14 23.61 -1.55
N ASP A 73 -0.23 24.88 -1.46
CA ASP A 73 -1.62 25.29 -1.63
C ASP A 73 -2.14 24.94 -3.06
N GLY A 74 -3.35 24.39 -3.13
CA GLY A 74 -3.96 23.90 -4.37
C GLY A 74 -3.44 22.57 -4.90
N HIS A 75 -2.49 21.91 -4.23
CA HIS A 75 -2.09 20.55 -4.57
C HIS A 75 -3.03 19.52 -3.92
N VAL A 76 -3.32 18.43 -4.63
CA VAL A 76 -4.12 17.31 -4.14
C VAL A 76 -3.19 16.11 -3.98
N ASP A 77 -3.32 15.38 -2.88
CA ASP A 77 -2.61 14.13 -2.68
C ASP A 77 -3.03 13.11 -3.76
N ILE A 78 -2.03 12.56 -4.44
CA ILE A 78 -2.22 11.69 -5.60
C ILE A 78 -1.92 10.26 -5.17
N ALA A 79 -2.95 9.42 -5.07
CA ALA A 79 -2.78 8.00 -4.74
C ALA A 79 -2.85 7.10 -5.98
N ASP A 80 -1.85 6.25 -6.18
CA ASP A 80 -1.90 5.12 -7.11
C ASP A 80 -2.07 3.83 -6.31
N VAL A 81 -2.97 2.96 -6.77
CA VAL A 81 -3.34 1.73 -6.06
C VAL A 81 -3.22 0.53 -6.99
N ALA A 82 -2.62 -0.55 -6.48
CA ALA A 82 -2.57 -1.83 -7.17
C ALA A 82 -2.97 -2.98 -6.24
N VAL A 83 -3.71 -3.94 -6.79
CA VAL A 83 -4.21 -5.11 -6.06
C VAL A 83 -3.54 -6.37 -6.60
N PHE A 84 -2.98 -7.17 -5.71
CA PHE A 84 -2.29 -8.42 -6.02
C PHE A 84 -3.02 -9.58 -5.35
N PRO A 85 -3.62 -10.51 -6.13
CA PRO A 85 -4.31 -11.67 -5.59
C PRO A 85 -3.37 -12.54 -4.75
N ARG A 86 -3.92 -13.22 -3.73
CA ARG A 86 -3.18 -14.14 -2.85
C ARG A 86 -2.35 -15.18 -3.61
N HIS A 87 -2.91 -15.71 -4.70
CA HIS A 87 -2.31 -16.78 -5.50
C HIS A 87 -1.25 -16.28 -6.50
N LYS A 88 -0.98 -14.97 -6.58
CA LYS A 88 0.05 -14.44 -7.47
C LYS A 88 1.43 -14.81 -6.96
N VAL A 89 2.08 -15.74 -7.65
CA VAL A 89 3.49 -16.12 -7.41
C VAL A 89 4.38 -14.90 -7.65
N GLY A 90 5.33 -14.64 -6.75
CA GLY A 90 6.22 -13.48 -6.85
C GLY A 90 5.50 -12.14 -6.71
N ARG A 91 4.40 -12.09 -5.94
CA ARG A 91 3.68 -10.85 -5.65
C ARG A 91 4.59 -9.76 -5.07
N GLU A 92 5.63 -10.14 -4.34
CA GLU A 92 6.66 -9.24 -3.82
C GLU A 92 7.35 -8.47 -4.96
N PHE A 93 7.76 -9.16 -6.03
CA PHE A 93 8.37 -8.53 -7.21
C PHE A 93 7.36 -7.66 -7.95
N ALA A 94 6.12 -8.12 -8.10
CA ALA A 94 5.08 -7.32 -8.75
C ALA A 94 4.74 -6.02 -7.99
N VAL A 95 4.79 -6.06 -6.65
CA VAL A 95 4.72 -4.86 -5.80
C VAL A 95 5.91 -3.95 -6.09
N MET A 96 7.13 -4.49 -6.13
CA MET A 96 8.33 -3.71 -6.39
C MET A 96 8.34 -3.06 -7.79
N ASP A 97 7.89 -3.79 -8.81
CA ASP A 97 7.75 -3.27 -10.18
C ASP A 97 6.74 -2.13 -10.23
N THR A 98 5.60 -2.27 -9.53
CA THR A 98 4.57 -1.22 -9.45
C THR A 98 5.09 0.03 -8.75
N LEU A 99 5.96 -0.14 -7.76
CA LEU A 99 6.61 0.95 -7.04
C LEU A 99 7.93 1.39 -7.70
N GLU A 100 8.16 0.97 -8.94
CA GLU A 100 9.30 1.31 -9.81
C GLU A 100 10.66 1.10 -9.16
N TRP A 101 10.77 0.11 -8.26
CA TRP A 101 11.99 -0.15 -7.49
C TRP A 101 12.56 1.12 -6.83
N SER A 102 11.70 2.06 -6.41
CA SER A 102 12.13 3.30 -5.79
C SER A 102 12.86 3.07 -4.46
N TYR A 103 13.56 4.09 -3.96
CA TYR A 103 14.18 4.02 -2.63
C TYR A 103 13.13 3.69 -1.54
N ALA A 104 11.95 4.32 -1.62
CA ALA A 104 10.85 4.08 -0.70
C ALA A 104 10.34 2.63 -0.79
N ALA A 105 10.25 2.06 -2.00
CA ALA A 105 9.87 0.67 -2.22
C ALA A 105 10.85 -0.29 -1.54
N ARG A 106 12.16 -0.07 -1.69
CA ARG A 106 13.20 -0.87 -1.02
C ARG A 106 13.09 -0.78 0.50
N ALA A 107 12.79 0.40 1.04
CA ALA A 107 12.58 0.58 2.47
C ALA A 107 11.32 -0.15 2.97
N LEU A 108 10.24 -0.16 2.19
CA LEU A 108 9.03 -0.95 2.47
C LEU A 108 9.34 -2.45 2.45
N ALA A 109 10.04 -2.95 1.43
CA ALA A 109 10.44 -4.35 1.31
C ALA A 109 11.33 -4.82 2.48
N SER A 110 12.24 -3.95 2.96
CA SER A 110 13.05 -4.22 4.14
C SER A 110 12.20 -4.40 5.40
N LYS A 111 11.17 -3.56 5.60
CA LYS A 111 10.22 -3.72 6.72
C LYS A 111 9.43 -5.04 6.64
N MET A 112 9.12 -5.46 5.42
CA MET A 112 8.49 -6.75 5.14
C MET A 112 9.45 -7.94 5.21
N LYS A 113 10.76 -7.70 5.42
CA LYS A 113 11.83 -8.70 5.46
C LYS A 113 11.90 -9.55 4.17
N TRP A 114 11.59 -8.95 3.03
CA TRP A 114 11.73 -9.64 1.73
C TRP A 114 13.21 -9.76 1.34
N ASP A 115 13.69 -10.99 1.11
CA ASP A 115 15.03 -11.26 0.57
C ASP A 115 14.99 -11.16 -0.97
N LEU A 116 15.05 -9.92 -1.47
CA LEU A 116 15.02 -9.63 -2.91
C LEU A 116 16.45 -9.59 -3.47
N LYS A 117 16.85 -10.63 -4.21
CA LYS A 117 18.14 -10.70 -4.90
C LYS A 117 17.98 -10.36 -6.38
N VAL A 118 18.38 -9.16 -6.77
CA VAL A 118 18.45 -8.77 -8.18
C VAL A 118 19.83 -9.15 -8.70
N ARG A 119 19.90 -10.08 -9.66
CA ARG A 119 21.13 -10.35 -10.42
C ARG A 119 21.22 -9.33 -11.53
N VAL A 120 22.31 -8.57 -11.57
CA VAL A 120 22.65 -7.70 -12.69
C VAL A 120 23.70 -8.46 -13.49
N GLU A 121 23.41 -8.71 -14.77
CA GLU A 121 24.37 -9.24 -15.74
C GLU A 121 25.13 -8.09 -16.42
#